data_AF-A0A015I7Z6-F1
#
_entry.id   AF-A0A015I7Z6-F1
#
_cell.length_a   1.000
_cell.length_b   1.000
_cell.length_c   1.000
_cell.angle_alpha   90.00
_cell.angle_beta   90.00
_cell.angle_gamma   90.00
#
_symmetry.space_group_name_H-M   'P 1'
#
loop_
_entity.id
_entity.type
_entity.pdbx_description
1 polymer ?
#
loop_
_entity_poly.entity_id
_entity_poly.type
_entity_poly.pdbx_seq_one_letter_code
_entity_poly.pdbx_strand_id
1 'polypeptide(L)'
;MELLSEGTRVRVKLDESISVFGNKLHRKFCTGDIRWNPNIRVIKKMILSPEQPPTYLLNGPHGQLGISRCAYTRKELQVVPINEKLPPDSVIRGQPERFVPEQILQRRIRKGQDQYLVKWEHYPDTEATWEPADWLEENVPDLIRKF
;
A
#
# COMPACT_ATOMS: atom_id res chain seq x y z
N MET A 1 17.38 2.53 -23.81
CA MET A 1 16.53 2.67 -22.59
C MET A 1 15.09 2.71 -23.05
N GLU A 2 14.23 1.89 -22.46
CA GLU A 2 12.81 1.90 -22.77
C GLU A 2 12.12 3.05 -22.02
N LEU A 3 11.54 3.99 -22.77
CA LEU A 3 10.80 5.13 -22.24
C LEU A 3 9.37 4.69 -21.89
N LEU A 4 8.80 5.27 -20.83
CA LEU A 4 7.42 4.97 -20.43
C LEU A 4 6.47 5.96 -21.10
N SER A 5 5.37 5.45 -21.66
CA SER A 5 4.32 6.28 -22.23
C SER A 5 3.42 6.86 -21.15
N GLU A 6 2.77 7.98 -21.47
CA GLU A 6 1.68 8.53 -20.66
C GLU A 6 0.55 7.49 -20.53
N GLY A 7 -0.14 7.49 -19.39
CA GLY A 7 -1.17 6.50 -19.06
C GLY A 7 -0.65 5.20 -18.45
N THR A 8 0.66 4.96 -18.45
CA THR A 8 1.25 3.76 -17.83
C THR A 8 1.02 3.75 -16.32
N ARG A 9 0.54 2.62 -15.78
CA ARG A 9 0.40 2.38 -14.34
C ARG A 9 1.75 2.02 -13.74
N VAL A 10 2.12 2.70 -12.67
CA VAL A 10 3.41 2.54 -12.01
C VAL A 10 3.30 2.60 -10.48
N ARG A 11 4.19 1.88 -9.79
CA ARG A 11 4.48 2.09 -8.36
C ARG A 11 5.74 2.92 -8.22
N VAL A 12 5.80 3.72 -7.16
CA VAL A 12 6.96 4.55 -6.82
C VAL A 12 7.83 3.81 -5.81
N LYS A 13 9.14 3.85 -5.99
CA LYS A 13 10.08 3.30 -5.02
C LYS A 13 9.99 4.06 -3.69
N LEU A 14 10.01 3.35 -2.58
CA LEU A 14 10.02 3.95 -1.25
C LEU A 14 11.45 4.30 -0.83
N ASP A 15 11.62 5.49 -0.27
CA ASP A 15 12.89 5.94 0.32
C ASP A 15 13.03 5.52 1.78
N GLU A 16 11.91 5.22 2.44
CA GLU A 16 11.85 4.88 3.86
C GLU A 16 10.99 3.64 4.08
N SER A 17 11.32 2.86 5.12
CA SER A 17 10.56 1.66 5.44
C SER A 17 9.16 2.03 5.95
N ILE A 18 8.15 1.28 5.51
CA ILE A 18 6.77 1.43 5.94
C ILE A 18 6.27 0.11 6.53
N SER A 19 5.36 0.22 7.49
CA SER A 19 4.56 -0.89 7.98
C SER A 19 3.60 -1.36 6.88
N VAL A 20 3.08 -2.58 7.04
CA VAL A 20 1.99 -3.10 6.21
C VAL A 20 0.77 -2.17 6.24
N PHE A 21 0.53 -1.51 7.38
CA PHE A 21 -0.53 -0.51 7.55
C PHE A 21 -0.21 0.87 6.93
N GLY A 22 0.94 1.04 6.28
CA GLY A 22 1.35 2.30 5.66
C GLY A 22 2.05 3.30 6.60
N ASN A 23 2.10 3.02 7.90
CA ASN A 23 2.81 3.86 8.87
C ASN A 23 4.32 3.83 8.62
N LYS A 24 4.96 5.00 8.63
CA LYS A 24 6.41 5.12 8.46
C LYS A 24 7.15 4.45 9.63
N LEU A 25 8.16 3.67 9.30
CA LEU A 25 9.05 3.05 10.28
C LEU A 25 10.39 3.80 10.30
N HIS A 26 10.84 4.21 11.48
CA HIS A 26 12.11 4.91 11.68
C HIS A 26 13.29 3.92 11.75
N ARG A 27 13.42 3.04 10.76
CA ARG A 27 14.51 2.06 10.66
C ARG A 27 15.01 1.92 9.21
N LYS A 28 16.23 1.38 9.07
CA LYS A 28 16.76 0.97 7.76
C LYS A 28 15.93 -0.19 7.21
N PHE A 29 15.79 -0.25 5.89
CA PHE A 29 15.08 -1.35 5.24
C PHE A 29 15.71 -2.71 5.51
N CYS A 30 14.89 -3.67 5.93
CA CYS A 30 15.20 -5.09 6.02
C CYS A 30 14.82 -5.84 4.72
N THR A 31 15.13 -7.13 4.64
CA THR A 31 14.83 -7.98 3.48
C THR A 31 13.33 -8.14 3.23
N GLY A 32 12.52 -8.21 4.28
CA GLY A 32 11.07 -8.39 4.20
C GLY A 32 10.26 -7.08 4.08
N ASP A 33 10.92 -5.92 4.11
CA ASP A 33 10.20 -4.64 4.05
C ASP A 33 9.71 -4.34 2.62
N ILE A 34 8.53 -3.71 2.54
CA ILE A 34 7.93 -3.26 1.28
C ILE A 34 8.85 -2.20 0.62
N ARG A 35 9.26 -2.44 -0.62
CA ARG A 35 10.17 -1.55 -1.38
C ARG A 35 9.47 -0.60 -2.35
N TRP A 36 8.27 -0.99 -2.78
CA TRP A 36 7.47 -0.25 -3.75
C TRP A 36 6.19 0.19 -3.08
N ASN A 37 5.82 1.46 -3.25
CA ASN A 37 4.60 1.99 -2.69
C ASN A 37 3.41 1.20 -3.22
N PRO A 38 2.55 0.63 -2.35
CA PRO A 38 1.40 -0.17 -2.79
C PRO A 38 0.41 0.65 -3.63
N ASN A 39 0.36 1.97 -3.42
CA ASN A 39 -0.51 2.86 -4.18
C ASN A 39 -0.04 2.99 -5.63
N ILE A 40 -0.87 2.49 -6.54
CA ILE A 40 -0.62 2.56 -7.98
C ILE A 40 -0.94 3.97 -8.48
N ARG A 41 -0.01 4.55 -9.22
CA ARG A 41 -0.13 5.86 -9.86
C ARG A 41 -0.04 5.73 -11.38
N VAL A 42 -0.39 6.78 -12.08
CA VAL A 42 -0.42 6.85 -13.54
C VAL A 42 0.50 7.96 -14.01
N ILE A 43 1.34 7.68 -15.01
CA ILE A 43 2.18 8.69 -15.66
C ILE A 43 1.30 9.67 -16.42
N LYS A 44 1.44 10.97 -16.10
CA LYS A 44 0.70 12.06 -16.73
C LYS A 44 1.53 12.80 -17.76
N LYS A 45 2.81 13.02 -17.48
CA LYS A 45 3.69 13.80 -18.36
C LYS A 45 5.12 13.32 -18.23
N MET A 46 5.84 13.33 -19.34
CA MET A 46 7.27 13.08 -19.40
C MET A 46 8.04 14.38 -19.66
N ILE A 47 9.18 14.56 -18.99
CA ILE A 47 10.08 15.69 -19.17
C ILE A 47 11.42 15.15 -19.69
N LEU A 48 11.80 15.64 -20.88
CA LEU A 48 13.08 15.34 -21.53
C LEU A 48 13.94 16.59 -21.47
N SER A 49 15.10 16.47 -20.85
CA SER A 49 16.15 17.49 -20.84
C SER A 49 17.43 16.84 -21.34
N PRO A 50 18.22 17.47 -22.23
CA PRO A 50 19.39 16.84 -22.85
C PRO A 50 20.48 16.43 -21.83
N GLU A 51 20.60 17.15 -20.72
CA GLU A 51 21.62 16.93 -19.67
C GLU A 51 21.12 16.08 -18.49
N GLN A 52 19.83 15.73 -18.46
CA GLN A 52 19.23 15.02 -17.34
C GLN A 52 18.56 13.74 -17.82
N PRO A 53 18.52 12.69 -17.00
CA PRO A 53 17.76 11.51 -17.34
C PRO A 53 16.27 11.88 -17.54
N PRO A 54 15.55 11.17 -18.41
CA PRO A 54 14.12 11.37 -18.55
C PRO A 54 13.39 11.24 -17.22
N THR A 55 12.57 12.24 -16.90
CA THR A 55 11.76 12.26 -15.69
C THR A 55 10.27 12.22 -16.02
N TYR A 56 9.49 11.70 -15.09
CA TYR A 56 8.06 11.43 -15.26
C TYR A 56 7.29 12.05 -14.10
N LEU A 57 6.25 12.80 -14.45
CA LEU A 57 5.27 13.34 -13.52
C LEU A 57 4.08 12.41 -13.44
N LEU A 58 3.70 12.05 -12.22
CA LEU A 58 2.59 11.14 -11.93
C LEU A 58 1.31 11.92 -11.58
N ASN A 59 0.17 11.23 -11.57
CA ASN A 59 -1.03 11.77 -10.94
C ASN A 59 -0.82 11.99 -9.44
N GLY A 60 -1.46 13.02 -8.90
CA GLY A 60 -1.38 13.36 -7.48
C GLY A 60 -2.40 14.43 -7.09
N PRO A 61 -2.64 14.62 -5.78
CA PRO A 61 -3.66 15.53 -5.27
C PRO A 61 -3.30 17.01 -5.40
N HIS A 62 -2.25 17.35 -6.15
CA HIS A 62 -1.67 18.69 -6.12
C HIS A 62 -2.00 19.51 -7.37
N GLY A 63 -2.53 20.73 -7.14
CA GLY A 63 -2.87 21.71 -8.18
C GLY A 63 -4.12 21.36 -9.00
N GLN A 64 -4.58 22.31 -9.81
CA GLN A 64 -5.76 22.14 -10.68
C GLN A 64 -5.56 21.04 -11.74
N LEU A 65 -4.31 20.75 -12.12
CA LEU A 65 -3.98 19.75 -13.14
C LEU A 65 -3.92 18.30 -12.59
N GLY A 66 -4.01 18.10 -11.27
CA GLY A 66 -3.98 16.77 -10.65
C GLY A 66 -2.64 16.04 -10.85
N ILE A 67 -1.53 16.78 -10.80
CA ILE A 67 -0.17 16.26 -11.04
C ILE A 67 0.65 16.32 -9.75
N SER A 68 1.44 15.28 -9.51
CA SER A 68 2.42 15.22 -8.43
C SER A 68 3.42 16.37 -8.50
N ARG A 69 3.80 16.93 -7.35
CA ARG A 69 4.87 17.96 -7.28
C ARG A 69 6.24 17.41 -7.71
N CYS A 70 6.50 16.14 -7.44
CA CYS A 70 7.79 15.50 -7.69
C CYS A 70 7.78 14.76 -9.02
N ALA A 71 8.88 14.89 -9.76
CA ALA A 71 9.19 14.09 -10.95
C ALA A 71 10.08 12.92 -10.56
N TYR A 72 9.89 11.77 -11.21
CA TYR A 72 10.59 10.53 -10.93
C TYR A 72 11.35 10.04 -12.16
N THR A 73 12.48 9.38 -11.95
CA THR A 73 13.23 8.73 -13.02
C THR A 73 12.67 7.33 -13.31
N ARG A 74 13.06 6.75 -14.44
CA ARG A 74 12.69 5.36 -14.81
C ARG A 74 13.05 4.32 -13.75
N LYS A 75 14.14 4.53 -13.00
CA LYS A 75 14.65 3.59 -11.96
C LYS A 75 13.83 3.63 -10.67
N GLU A 76 13.11 4.72 -10.44
CA GLU A 76 12.25 4.93 -9.28
C GLU A 76 10.81 4.48 -9.54
N LEU A 77 10.52 3.99 -10.74
CA LEU A 77 9.18 3.55 -11.16
C LEU A 77 9.18 2.08 -11.56
N GLN A 78 8.30 1.31 -10.93
CA GLN A 78 7.98 -0.07 -11.33
C GLN A 78 6.70 -0.06 -12.17
N VAL A 79 6.75 -0.59 -13.39
CA VAL A 79 5.56 -0.73 -14.24
C VAL A 79 4.66 -1.81 -13.68
N VAL A 80 3.37 -1.50 -13.59
CA VAL A 80 2.33 -2.42 -13.14
C VAL A 80 1.43 -2.76 -14.33
N PRO A 81 1.33 -4.04 -14.74
CA PRO A 81 0.40 -4.43 -15.78
C PRO A 81 -1.05 -4.28 -15.30
N ILE A 82 -1.97 -4.04 -16.22
CA ILE A 82 -3.40 -3.85 -15.90
C ILE A 82 -3.99 -5.11 -15.23
N ASN A 83 -3.54 -6.28 -15.67
CA ASN A 83 -3.98 -7.59 -15.17
C ASN A 83 -3.06 -8.15 -14.07
N GLU A 84 -2.41 -7.30 -13.26
CA GLU A 84 -1.63 -7.77 -12.10
C GLU A 84 -2.57 -8.54 -11.16
N LYS A 85 -2.30 -9.83 -10.99
CA LYS A 85 -2.90 -10.65 -9.95
C LYS A 85 -1.84 -10.86 -8.87
N LEU A 86 -2.27 -10.81 -7.62
CA LEU A 86 -1.42 -11.22 -6.51
C LEU A 86 -0.97 -12.68 -6.72
N PRO A 87 0.23 -13.05 -6.24
CA PRO A 87 0.60 -14.45 -6.20
C PRO A 87 -0.46 -15.23 -5.43
N PRO A 88 -0.85 -16.43 -5.87
CA PRO A 88 -1.80 -17.24 -5.12
C PRO A 88 -1.21 -17.58 -3.75
N ASP A 89 -2.04 -17.60 -2.71
CA ASP A 89 -1.60 -17.79 -1.32
C ASP A 89 -0.76 -19.04 -1.12
N SER A 90 -1.05 -20.11 -1.89
CA SER A 90 -0.27 -21.36 -1.92
C SER A 90 1.23 -21.20 -2.23
N VAL A 91 1.63 -20.10 -2.89
CA VAL A 91 3.01 -19.85 -3.32
C VAL A 91 3.73 -18.92 -2.32
N ILE A 92 2.99 -18.28 -1.40
CA ILE A 92 3.57 -17.45 -0.35
C ILE A 92 4.26 -18.37 0.66
N ARG A 93 5.60 -18.39 0.65
CA ARG A 93 6.37 -19.19 1.60
C ARG A 93 6.37 -18.51 2.96
N GLY A 94 5.87 -19.22 3.97
CA GLY A 94 5.76 -18.75 5.35
C GLY A 94 4.37 -18.20 5.65
N GLN A 95 3.96 -18.27 6.92
CA GLN A 95 2.78 -17.54 7.36
C GLN A 95 3.14 -16.06 7.46
N PRO A 96 2.32 -15.15 6.91
CA PRO A 96 2.56 -13.73 7.09
C PRO A 96 2.46 -13.42 8.59
N GLU A 97 3.49 -12.76 9.14
CA GLU A 97 3.50 -12.35 10.55
C GLU A 97 2.43 -11.29 10.86
N ARG A 98 1.85 -10.66 9.83
CA ARG A 98 0.90 -9.56 9.93
C ARG A 98 -0.13 -9.63 8.82
N PHE A 99 -1.40 -9.48 9.18
CA PHE A 99 -2.54 -9.42 8.28
C PHE A 99 -3.11 -8.00 8.23
N VAL A 100 -3.74 -7.63 7.12
CA VAL A 100 -4.37 -6.31 6.95
C VAL A 100 -5.86 -6.44 7.23
N PRO A 101 -6.40 -5.73 8.24
CA PRO A 101 -7.84 -5.65 8.46
C PRO A 101 -8.54 -4.98 7.28
N GLU A 102 -9.54 -5.64 6.71
CA GLU A 102 -10.42 -5.09 5.67
C GLU A 102 -11.61 -4.35 6.28
N GLN A 103 -12.32 -5.01 7.21
CA GLN A 103 -13.57 -4.49 7.79
C GLN A 103 -13.85 -5.10 9.16
N ILE A 104 -14.51 -4.34 10.05
CA ILE A 104 -15.10 -4.88 11.28
C ILE A 104 -16.52 -5.39 10.97
N LEU A 105 -16.77 -6.65 11.30
CA LEU A 105 -18.07 -7.30 11.08
C LEU A 105 -18.98 -7.20 12.31
N GLN A 106 -18.42 -7.35 13.51
CA GLN A 106 -19.18 -7.41 14.76
C GLN A 106 -18.38 -6.87 15.94
N ARG A 107 -19.08 -6.47 17.02
CA ARG A 107 -18.50 -6.11 18.33
C ARG A 107 -19.11 -7.00 19.42
N ARG A 108 -18.30 -7.41 20.39
CA ARG A 108 -18.76 -8.09 21.61
C ARG A 108 -17.93 -7.66 22.81
N ILE A 109 -18.47 -7.86 24.01
CA ILE A 109 -17.71 -7.73 25.26
C ILE A 109 -17.46 -9.14 25.81
N ARG A 110 -16.20 -9.49 26.07
CA ARG A 110 -15.82 -10.77 26.69
C ARG A 110 -14.83 -10.52 27.82
N LYS A 111 -15.15 -11.03 29.02
CA LYS A 111 -14.34 -10.82 30.24
C LYS A 111 -14.07 -9.33 30.54
N GLY A 112 -15.04 -8.47 30.26
CA GLY A 112 -14.91 -7.03 30.49
C GLY A 112 -14.05 -6.27 29.48
N GLN A 113 -13.59 -6.93 28.41
CA GLN A 113 -12.84 -6.29 27.32
C GLN A 113 -13.69 -6.26 26.04
N ASP A 114 -13.69 -5.12 25.36
CA ASP A 114 -14.27 -4.99 24.02
C ASP A 114 -13.40 -5.75 23.00
N GLN A 115 -14.08 -6.53 22.16
CA GLN A 115 -13.47 -7.27 21.05
C GLN A 115 -14.27 -7.03 19.78
N TYR A 116 -13.57 -6.98 18.66
CA TYR A 116 -14.16 -6.80 17.34
C TYR A 116 -13.84 -8.00 16.46
N LEU A 117 -14.83 -8.47 15.70
CA LEU A 117 -14.64 -9.50 14.69
C LEU A 117 -14.13 -8.83 13.42
N VAL A 118 -12.88 -9.12 13.05
CA VAL A 118 -12.15 -8.49 11.96
C VAL A 118 -12.16 -9.41 10.75
N LYS A 119 -12.68 -8.91 9.63
CA LYS A 119 -12.47 -9.47 8.30
C LYS A 119 -11.08 -9.06 7.80
N TRP A 120 -10.30 -10.01 7.32
CA TRP A 120 -8.95 -9.79 6.82
C TRP A 120 -8.95 -9.66 5.30
N GLU A 121 -8.13 -8.75 4.77
CA GLU A 121 -8.01 -8.52 3.33
C GLU A 121 -7.51 -9.79 2.63
N HIS A 122 -8.17 -10.17 1.53
CA HIS A 122 -7.91 -11.38 0.75
C HIS A 122 -8.30 -12.71 1.42
N TYR A 123 -8.88 -12.69 2.62
CA TYR A 123 -9.41 -13.87 3.28
C TYR A 123 -10.94 -13.86 3.29
N PRO A 124 -11.59 -15.04 3.22
CA PRO A 124 -13.03 -15.12 3.32
C PRO A 124 -13.51 -14.75 4.74
N ASP A 125 -14.75 -14.27 4.85
CA ASP A 125 -15.37 -13.90 6.14
C ASP A 125 -15.37 -15.05 7.17
N THR A 126 -15.29 -16.31 6.70
CA THR A 126 -15.17 -17.50 7.55
C THR A 126 -13.86 -17.57 8.34
N GLU A 127 -12.83 -16.86 7.88
CA GLU A 127 -11.52 -16.75 8.52
C GLU A 127 -11.39 -15.47 9.38
N ALA A 128 -12.49 -14.74 9.59
CA ALA A 128 -12.50 -13.59 10.48
C ALA A 128 -12.17 -13.98 11.94
N THR A 129 -11.35 -13.18 12.61
CA THR A 129 -10.91 -13.42 13.99
C THR A 129 -11.35 -12.31 14.95
N TRP A 130 -11.47 -12.64 16.24
CA TRP A 130 -11.83 -11.67 17.28
C TRP A 130 -10.59 -10.99 17.83
N GLU A 131 -10.38 -9.73 17.47
CA GLU A 131 -9.24 -8.93 17.91
C GLU A 131 -9.62 -7.99 19.08
N PRO A 132 -8.68 -7.73 20.02
CA PRO A 132 -8.87 -6.74 21.07
C PRO A 132 -9.09 -5.33 20.52
N ALA A 133 -9.94 -4.54 21.18
CA ALA A 133 -10.17 -3.13 20.83
C ALA A 133 -8.86 -2.31 20.84
N ASP A 134 -8.03 -2.49 21.87
CA ASP A 134 -6.77 -1.75 22.05
C ASP A 134 -5.84 -1.88 20.83
N TRP A 135 -5.73 -3.09 20.26
CA TRP A 135 -4.89 -3.34 19.09
C TRP A 135 -5.41 -2.61 17.84
N LEU A 136 -6.72 -2.62 17.64
CA LEU A 136 -7.37 -1.97 16.51
C LEU A 136 -7.31 -0.44 16.64
N GLU A 137 -7.43 0.11 17.85
CA GLU A 137 -7.29 1.55 18.10
C GLU A 137 -5.88 2.05 17.79
N GLU A 138 -4.84 1.27 18.12
CA GLU A 138 -3.46 1.65 17.86
C GLU A 138 -3.08 1.54 16.37
N ASN A 139 -3.52 0.46 15.69
CA ASN A 139 -3.03 0.14 14.35
C ASN A 139 -3.96 0.64 13.23
N VAL A 140 -5.27 0.62 13.45
CA VAL A 140 -6.30 0.91 12.43
C VAL A 140 -7.51 1.66 13.02
N PRO A 141 -7.32 2.82 13.67
CA PRO A 141 -8.39 3.55 14.35
C PRO A 141 -9.53 3.98 13.41
N ASP A 142 -9.22 4.16 12.13
CA ASP A 142 -10.19 4.54 11.11
C ASP A 142 -11.22 3.45 10.83
N LEU A 143 -10.89 2.15 11.05
CA LEU A 143 -11.86 1.07 10.88
C LEU A 143 -12.89 1.07 12.01
N ILE A 144 -12.45 1.30 13.25
CA ILE A 144 -13.36 1.43 14.40
C ILE A 144 -14.29 2.62 14.21
N ARG A 145 -13.77 3.77 13.76
CA ARG A 145 -14.59 4.98 13.53
C ARG A 145 -15.65 4.83 12.45
N LYS A 146 -15.44 3.92 11.50
CA LYS A 146 -16.38 3.64 10.40
C LYS A 146 -17.45 2.62 10.77
N PHE A 147 -17.19 1.78 11.79
CA PHE A 147 -18.09 0.74 12.28
C PHE A 147 -19.09 1.31 13.28
#